data_AF-A0A5P9NKB4-F1
#
_entry.id   AF-A0A5P9NKB4-F1
#
_cell.length_a   1.000
_cell.length_b   1.000
_cell.length_c   1.000
_cell.angle_alpha   90.00
_cell.angle_beta   90.00
_cell.angle_gamma   90.00
#
_symmetry.space_group_name_H-M   'P 1'
#
loop_
_entity.id
_entity.type
_entity.pdbx_description
1 polymer ?
#
loop_
_entity_poly.entity_id
_entity_poly.type
_entity_poly.pdbx_seq_one_letter_code
_entity_poly.pdbx_strand_id
1 'polypeptide(L)'
;MYETLQQFLAPYYFYIKLVHVPFAFLWLFSVVMGYAHYLVPVMQAWRRDSSDPGLTLMRNWVFERFDEGVSVEHIAYPVLLLSGVLLFIAGGWGPHAGWLMLKLAIVIVVTVPMETIDYYISHLNGNKRYLRDKDGEPDWERYEQALHRHWWFFLVTTPMIGLMVVSVLYLAFTKPF
;
A
#
# COMPACT_ATOMS: atom_id res chain seq x y z
N MET A 1 -8.07 -32.55 -2.87
CA MET A 1 -8.66 -31.20 -2.81
C MET A 1 -7.77 -30.16 -3.50
N TYR A 2 -6.48 -30.06 -3.16
CA TYR A 2 -5.55 -29.14 -3.84
C TYR A 2 -5.44 -29.40 -5.35
N GLU A 3 -5.19 -30.65 -5.77
CA GLU A 3 -5.10 -31.03 -7.19
C GLU A 3 -6.40 -30.72 -7.98
N THR A 4 -7.56 -30.99 -7.39
CA THR A 4 -8.86 -30.67 -7.98
C THR A 4 -9.02 -29.17 -8.21
N LEU A 5 -8.62 -28.35 -7.23
CA LEU A 5 -8.66 -26.90 -7.34
C LEU A 5 -7.65 -26.37 -8.37
N GLN A 6 -6.44 -26.93 -8.40
CA GLN A 6 -5.42 -26.61 -9.38
C GLN A 6 -5.89 -26.90 -10.81
N GLN A 7 -6.44 -28.09 -11.06
CA GLN A 7 -6.97 -28.48 -12.36
C GLN A 7 -8.13 -27.57 -12.80
N PHE A 8 -8.98 -27.15 -11.86
CA PHE A 8 -10.06 -26.21 -12.13
C PHE A 8 -9.56 -24.80 -12.47
N LEU A 9 -8.51 -24.31 -11.79
CA LEU A 9 -7.99 -22.96 -11.97
C LEU A 9 -6.97 -22.82 -13.11
N ALA A 10 -6.26 -23.90 -13.47
CA ALA A 10 -5.21 -23.88 -14.48
C ALA A 10 -5.64 -23.27 -15.83
N PRO A 11 -6.84 -23.54 -16.38
CA PRO A 11 -7.31 -22.90 -17.62
C PRO A 11 -7.42 -21.38 -17.53
N TYR A 12 -7.57 -20.84 -16.31
CA TYR A 12 -7.75 -19.41 -16.06
C TYR A 12 -6.45 -18.68 -15.70
N TYR A 13 -5.30 -19.36 -15.70
CA TYR A 13 -4.02 -18.81 -15.23
C TYR A 13 -3.70 -17.43 -15.82
N PHE A 14 -3.85 -17.26 -17.14
CA PHE A 14 -3.57 -15.97 -17.78
C PHE A 14 -4.60 -14.89 -17.47
N TYR A 15 -5.87 -15.24 -17.26
CA TYR A 15 -6.90 -14.29 -16.84
C TYR A 15 -6.67 -13.83 -15.39
N ILE A 16 -6.29 -14.75 -14.50
CA ILE A 16 -5.92 -14.40 -13.13
C ILE A 16 -4.68 -13.49 -13.16
N LYS A 17 -3.70 -13.79 -14.02
CA LYS A 17 -2.50 -12.95 -14.19
C LYS A 17 -2.83 -11.56 -14.75
N LEU A 18 -3.79 -11.48 -15.68
CA LEU A 18 -4.30 -10.23 -16.23
C LEU A 18 -4.96 -9.36 -15.16
N VAL A 19 -5.56 -9.95 -14.12
CA VAL A 19 -6.04 -9.19 -12.95
C VAL A 19 -4.88 -8.85 -12.01
N HIS A 20 -4.05 -9.83 -11.68
CA HIS A 20 -2.98 -9.70 -10.69
C HIS A 20 -2.00 -8.58 -11.01
N VAL A 21 -1.50 -8.53 -12.26
CA VAL A 21 -0.43 -7.60 -12.63
C VAL A 21 -0.91 -6.15 -12.56
N PRO A 22 -1.99 -5.71 -13.23
CA PRO A 22 -2.50 -4.35 -13.10
C PRO A 22 -2.82 -3.95 -11.66
N PHE A 23 -3.35 -4.87 -10.84
CA PHE A 23 -3.61 -4.59 -9.43
C PHE A 23 -2.32 -4.40 -8.60
N ALA A 24 -1.24 -5.11 -8.93
CA ALA A 24 0.08 -4.84 -8.37
C ALA A 24 0.59 -3.43 -8.72
N PHE A 25 0.35 -3.00 -9.96
CA PHE A 25 0.69 -1.64 -10.40
C PHE A 25 -0.19 -0.59 -9.71
N LEU A 26 -1.50 -0.80 -9.62
CA LEU A 26 -2.42 0.11 -8.94
C LEU A 26 -2.04 0.28 -7.47
N TRP A 27 -1.75 -0.82 -6.78
CA TRP A 27 -1.28 -0.82 -5.41
C TRP A 27 0.00 0.02 -5.27
N LEU A 28 1.05 -0.30 -6.03
CA LEU A 28 2.35 0.37 -5.89
C LEU A 28 2.34 1.86 -6.31
N PHE A 29 1.78 2.17 -7.48
CA PHE A 29 1.95 3.49 -8.09
C PHE A 29 0.96 4.53 -7.57
N SER A 30 -0.19 4.12 -7.02
CA SER A 30 -1.15 5.06 -6.42
C SER A 30 -0.55 5.82 -5.23
N VAL A 31 0.29 5.15 -4.42
CA VAL A 31 0.97 5.75 -3.26
C VAL A 31 2.23 6.49 -3.66
N VAL A 32 3.12 5.86 -4.44
CA VAL A 32 4.47 6.40 -4.71
C VAL A 32 4.39 7.79 -5.33
N MET A 33 3.48 8.00 -6.27
CA MET A 33 3.31 9.30 -6.92
C MET A 33 2.73 10.35 -5.96
N GLY A 34 1.74 9.97 -5.15
CA GLY A 34 1.15 10.83 -4.13
C GLY A 34 2.17 11.24 -3.07
N TYR A 35 2.95 10.29 -2.57
CA TYR A 35 3.97 10.52 -1.55
C TYR A 35 5.09 11.43 -2.07
N ALA A 36 5.72 11.07 -3.19
CA ALA A 36 6.91 11.75 -3.67
C ALA A 36 6.62 13.17 -4.20
N HIS A 37 5.47 13.38 -4.85
CA HIS A 37 5.17 14.63 -5.54
C HIS A 37 4.16 15.52 -4.84
N TYR A 38 3.47 15.04 -3.81
CA TYR A 38 2.50 15.86 -3.05
C TYR A 38 2.81 15.90 -1.56
N LEU A 39 2.90 14.75 -0.88
CA LEU A 39 3.13 14.71 0.57
C LEU A 39 4.52 15.24 0.95
N VAL A 40 5.58 14.77 0.28
CA VAL A 40 6.96 15.20 0.59
C VAL A 40 7.13 16.71 0.39
N PRO A 41 6.74 17.32 -0.75
CA PRO A 41 6.89 18.76 -0.95
C PRO A 41 6.10 19.59 0.05
N VAL A 42 4.84 19.23 0.35
CA VAL A 42 4.03 20.02 1.29
C VAL A 42 4.56 19.94 2.72
N MET A 43 5.06 18.77 3.14
CA MET A 43 5.69 18.61 4.44
C MET A 43 7.01 19.34 4.55
N GLN A 44 7.81 19.38 3.48
CA GLN A 44 9.05 20.16 3.45
C GLN A 44 8.76 21.66 3.52
N ALA A 45 7.76 22.15 2.78
CA ALA A 45 7.36 23.54 2.82
C ALA A 45 6.87 23.95 4.21
N TRP A 46 5.92 23.20 4.78
CA TRP A 46 5.38 23.45 6.12
C TRP A 46 6.46 23.37 7.23
N ARG A 47 7.45 22.48 7.12
CA ARG A 47 8.57 22.43 8.09
C ARG A 47 9.51 23.62 8.02
N ARG A 48 9.61 24.30 6.87
CA ARG A 48 10.45 25.50 6.70
C ARG A 48 9.81 26.72 7.35
N ASP A 49 8.48 26.81 7.31
CA ASP A 49 7.70 27.83 7.99
C ASP A 49 6.36 27.25 8.46
N SER A 50 6.35 26.76 9.70
CA SER A 50 5.14 26.20 10.30
C SER A 50 4.21 27.27 10.87
N SER A 51 4.62 28.53 10.87
CA SER A 51 3.82 29.66 11.35
C SER A 51 2.89 30.22 10.27
N ASP A 52 3.19 29.94 8.99
CA ASP A 52 2.34 30.30 7.86
C ASP A 52 1.02 29.48 7.86
N PRO A 53 -0.15 30.14 8.05
CA PRO A 53 -1.45 29.48 8.02
C PRO A 53 -1.77 28.84 6.65
N GLY A 54 -1.27 29.42 5.55
CA GLY A 54 -1.47 28.92 4.19
C GLY A 54 -0.77 27.58 3.96
N LEU A 55 0.45 27.42 4.47
CA LEU A 55 1.19 26.15 4.39
C LEU A 55 0.53 25.06 5.24
N THR A 56 -0.01 25.41 6.41
CA THR A 56 -0.77 24.48 7.26
C THR A 56 -2.06 24.02 6.58
N LEU A 57 -2.80 24.95 5.95
CA LEU A 57 -4.01 24.62 5.19
C LEU A 57 -3.70 23.71 4.00
N MET A 58 -2.65 24.02 3.24
CA MET A 58 -2.23 23.22 2.09
C MET A 58 -1.82 21.80 2.52
N ARG A 59 -1.02 21.68 3.58
CA ARG A 59 -0.62 20.39 4.16
C ARG A 59 -1.84 19.55 4.52
N ASN A 60 -2.79 20.13 5.25
CA ASN A 60 -4.02 19.44 5.67
C ASN A 60 -4.83 18.97 4.46
N TRP A 61 -5.04 19.86 3.49
CA TRP A 61 -5.77 19.54 2.27
C TRP A 61 -5.10 18.41 1.47
N VAL A 62 -3.78 18.46 1.30
CA VAL A 62 -3.02 17.45 0.57
C VAL A 62 -3.09 16.08 1.27
N PHE A 63 -2.94 16.02 2.59
CA PHE A 63 -3.08 14.77 3.35
C PHE A 63 -4.48 14.17 3.25
N GLU A 64 -5.53 14.99 3.30
CA GLU A 64 -6.91 14.50 3.15
C GLU A 64 -7.19 13.97 1.73
N ARG A 65 -6.68 14.64 0.69
CA ARG A 65 -6.78 14.14 -0.70
C ARG A 65 -5.98 12.86 -0.90
N PHE A 66 -4.83 12.75 -0.25
CA PHE A 66 -4.03 11.55 -0.28
C PHE A 66 -4.78 10.37 0.38
N ASP A 67 -5.35 10.55 1.57
CA ASP A 67 -6.18 9.53 2.24
C ASP A 67 -7.35 9.07 1.36
N GLU A 68 -7.98 9.99 0.61
CA GLU A 68 -9.02 9.61 -0.36
C GLU A 68 -8.45 8.75 -1.50
N GLY A 69 -7.27 9.11 -2.01
CA GLY A 69 -6.56 8.36 -3.04
C GLY A 69 -6.10 6.97 -2.60
N VAL A 70 -5.68 6.81 -1.35
CA VAL A 70 -5.22 5.54 -0.76
C VAL A 70 -6.33 4.47 -0.77
N SER A 71 -7.61 4.89 -0.86
CA SER A 71 -8.72 3.94 -1.03
C SER A 71 -8.56 3.06 -2.28
N VAL A 72 -7.92 3.57 -3.35
CA VAL A 72 -7.63 2.78 -4.55
C VAL A 72 -6.63 1.67 -4.23
N GLU A 73 -5.57 2.00 -3.50
CA GLU A 73 -4.57 1.03 -3.02
C GLU A 73 -5.22 -0.03 -2.14
N HIS A 74 -6.04 0.38 -1.18
CA HIS A 74 -6.73 -0.51 -0.24
C HIS A 74 -7.82 -1.35 -0.90
N ILE A 75 -8.27 -1.03 -2.11
CA ILE A 75 -9.07 -1.96 -2.91
C ILE A 75 -8.15 -2.87 -3.73
N ALA A 76 -7.01 -2.32 -4.19
CA ALA A 76 -6.08 -3.05 -5.03
C ALA A 76 -5.36 -4.18 -4.28
N TYR A 77 -4.94 -3.94 -3.03
CA TYR A 77 -4.14 -4.88 -2.24
C TYR A 77 -4.87 -6.21 -1.94
N PRO A 78 -6.14 -6.23 -1.49
CA PRO A 78 -6.86 -7.50 -1.30
C PRO A 78 -6.99 -8.31 -2.59
N VAL A 79 -7.29 -7.64 -3.71
CA VAL A 79 -7.39 -8.30 -5.01
C VAL A 79 -6.02 -8.83 -5.46
N LEU A 80 -4.94 -8.08 -5.19
CA LEU A 80 -3.57 -8.51 -5.44
C LEU A 80 -3.21 -9.78 -4.66
N LEU A 81 -3.52 -9.83 -3.36
CA LEU A 81 -3.28 -10.99 -2.52
C LEU A 81 -4.08 -12.21 -2.98
N LEU A 82 -5.38 -12.04 -3.19
CA LEU A 82 -6.27 -13.12 -3.63
C LEU A 82 -5.84 -13.67 -4.99
N SER A 83 -5.58 -12.79 -5.97
CA SER A 83 -5.10 -13.22 -7.28
C SER A 83 -3.71 -13.86 -7.23
N GLY A 84 -2.84 -13.44 -6.30
CA GLY A 84 -1.54 -14.07 -6.05
C GLY A 84 -1.66 -15.50 -5.53
N VAL A 85 -2.56 -15.73 -4.57
CA VAL A 85 -2.87 -17.09 -4.07
C VAL A 85 -3.46 -17.94 -5.19
N LEU A 86 -4.38 -17.40 -5.98
CA LEU A 86 -4.95 -18.12 -7.13
C LEU A 86 -3.89 -18.46 -8.18
N LEU A 87 -2.91 -17.58 -8.44
CA LEU A 87 -1.79 -17.87 -9.34
C LEU A 87 -0.86 -18.95 -8.81
N PHE A 88 -0.60 -18.96 -7.50
CA PHE A 88 0.19 -20.01 -6.86
C PHE A 88 -0.45 -21.38 -7.10
N ILE A 89 -1.76 -21.48 -6.84
CA ILE A 89 -2.53 -22.72 -7.02
C ILE A 89 -2.65 -23.07 -8.51
N ALA A 90 -3.06 -22.14 -9.37
CA ALA A 90 -3.26 -22.39 -10.80
C ALA A 90 -1.95 -22.79 -11.51
N GLY A 91 -0.81 -22.25 -11.06
CA GLY A 91 0.51 -22.60 -11.57
C GLY A 91 1.04 -23.95 -11.07
N GLY A 92 0.35 -24.62 -10.13
CA GLY A 92 0.82 -25.87 -9.52
C GLY A 92 2.11 -25.70 -8.73
N TRP A 93 2.40 -24.50 -8.24
CA TRP A 93 3.63 -24.23 -7.52
C TRP A 93 3.62 -24.86 -6.13
N GLY A 94 4.81 -25.17 -5.63
CA GLY A 94 4.97 -25.74 -4.30
C GLY A 94 6.22 -25.21 -3.61
N PRO A 95 6.52 -25.71 -2.39
CA PRO A 95 7.66 -25.27 -1.59
C PRO A 95 9.03 -25.46 -2.25
N HIS A 96 9.10 -26.32 -3.27
CA HIS A 96 10.31 -26.56 -4.07
C HIS A 96 10.68 -25.36 -4.97
N ALA A 97 9.75 -24.45 -5.27
CA ALA A 97 10.03 -23.23 -6.01
C ALA A 97 10.62 -22.16 -5.08
N GLY A 98 11.90 -22.29 -4.74
CA GLY A 98 12.53 -21.47 -3.71
C GLY A 98 12.43 -19.97 -3.98
N TRP A 99 12.66 -19.52 -5.22
CA TRP A 99 12.53 -18.11 -5.62
C TRP A 99 11.14 -17.56 -5.32
N LEU A 100 10.10 -18.38 -5.51
CA LEU A 100 8.71 -18.01 -5.30
C LEU A 100 8.39 -17.99 -3.80
N MET A 101 8.89 -18.96 -3.05
CA MET A 101 8.72 -18.99 -1.59
C MET A 101 9.38 -17.78 -0.94
N LEU A 102 10.58 -17.40 -1.36
CA LEU A 102 11.24 -16.19 -0.89
C LEU A 102 10.45 -14.93 -1.29
N LYS A 103 9.97 -14.86 -2.53
CA LYS A 103 9.13 -13.75 -3.00
C LYS A 103 7.88 -13.59 -2.13
N LEU A 104 7.18 -14.69 -1.86
CA LEU A 104 5.98 -14.69 -1.03
C LEU A 104 6.28 -14.33 0.42
N ALA A 105 7.39 -14.82 0.99
CA ALA A 105 7.81 -14.47 2.34
C ALA A 105 8.08 -12.97 2.47
N ILE A 106 8.80 -12.38 1.51
CA ILE A 106 9.05 -10.94 1.46
C ILE A 106 7.72 -10.18 1.40
N VAL A 107 6.82 -10.56 0.48
CA VAL A 107 5.51 -9.90 0.34
C VAL A 107 4.71 -10.00 1.63
N ILE A 108 4.57 -11.17 2.24
CA ILE A 108 3.76 -11.36 3.44
C ILE A 108 4.35 -10.59 4.63
N VAL A 109 5.66 -10.73 4.88
CA VAL A 109 6.31 -10.11 6.04
C VAL A 109 6.33 -8.59 5.95
N VAL A 110 6.50 -8.03 4.75
CA VAL A 110 6.58 -6.58 4.57
C VAL A 110 5.20 -5.96 4.38
N THR A 111 4.41 -6.47 3.43
CA THR A 111 3.17 -5.78 3.04
C THR A 111 2.04 -6.00 4.04
N VAL A 112 1.85 -7.21 4.60
CA VAL A 112 0.67 -7.47 5.46
C VAL A 112 0.67 -6.60 6.73
N PRO A 113 1.77 -6.50 7.50
CA PRO A 113 1.81 -5.62 8.67
C PRO A 113 1.70 -4.14 8.28
N MET A 114 2.38 -3.75 7.19
CA MET A 114 2.36 -2.37 6.70
C MET A 114 0.94 -1.94 6.33
N GLU A 115 0.27 -2.71 5.48
CA GLU A 115 -1.10 -2.46 5.04
C GLU A 115 -2.07 -2.45 6.22
N THR A 116 -1.92 -3.38 7.17
CA THR A 116 -2.77 -3.39 8.36
C THR A 116 -2.67 -2.08 9.13
N ILE A 117 -1.46 -1.52 9.25
CA ILE A 117 -1.22 -0.23 9.87
C ILE A 117 -1.78 0.90 9.01
N ASP A 118 -1.59 0.87 7.69
CA ASP A 118 -2.11 1.88 6.76
C ASP A 118 -3.64 1.97 6.81
N TYR A 119 -4.33 0.84 6.73
CA TYR A 119 -5.78 0.79 6.89
C TYR A 119 -6.25 1.41 8.22
N TYR A 120 -5.53 1.13 9.30
CA TYR A 120 -5.87 1.67 10.61
C TYR A 120 -5.71 3.20 10.68
N ILE A 121 -4.59 3.72 10.16
CA ILE A 121 -4.30 5.17 10.19
C ILE A 121 -5.10 5.95 9.14
N SER A 122 -5.49 5.34 8.03
CA SER A 122 -6.20 6.01 6.95
C SER A 122 -7.73 5.96 7.12
N HIS A 123 -8.29 4.88 7.68
CA HIS A 123 -9.75 4.67 7.74
C HIS A 123 -10.34 4.62 9.15
N LEU A 124 -9.70 3.92 10.10
CA LEU A 124 -10.33 3.59 11.38
C LEU A 124 -10.13 4.63 12.47
N ASN A 125 -8.89 5.09 12.69
CA ASN A 125 -8.55 5.97 13.83
C ASN A 125 -7.68 7.17 13.45
N GLY A 126 -7.44 7.40 12.16
CA GLY A 126 -6.67 8.55 11.68
C GLY A 126 -7.24 9.20 10.41
N ASN A 127 -8.52 8.94 10.09
CA ASN A 127 -9.21 9.63 9.02
C ASN A 127 -9.30 11.12 9.37
N LYS A 128 -8.47 11.91 8.70
CA LYS A 128 -8.25 13.33 9.00
C LYS A 128 -9.50 14.16 8.75
N ARG A 129 -10.25 13.83 7.68
CA ARG A 129 -11.52 14.48 7.36
C ARG A 129 -12.56 14.25 8.45
N TYR A 130 -12.69 13.02 8.94
CA TYR A 130 -13.60 12.71 10.04
C TYR A 130 -13.24 13.49 11.32
N LEU A 131 -11.95 13.59 11.66
CA LEU A 131 -11.49 14.35 12.83
C LEU A 131 -11.75 15.86 12.70
N ARG A 132 -11.66 16.39 11.48
CA ARG A 132 -11.99 17.80 11.18
C ARG A 132 -13.49 18.07 11.26
N ASP A 133 -14.31 17.16 10.75
CA ASP A 133 -15.76 17.37 10.59
C ASP A 133 -16.58 16.89 11.81
N LYS A 134 -15.92 16.44 12.88
CA LYS A 134 -16.53 15.84 14.07
C LYS A 134 -17.53 16.79 14.75
N ASP A 135 -18.82 16.54 14.56
CA ASP A 135 -19.96 17.23 15.21
C ASP A 135 -19.87 18.77 15.25
N GLY A 136 -19.19 19.39 14.28
CA GLY A 136 -18.97 20.84 14.23
C GLY A 136 -17.87 21.38 15.16
N GLU A 137 -17.25 20.53 15.97
CA GLU A 137 -16.09 20.84 16.82
C GLU A 137 -14.87 19.99 16.39
N PRO A 138 -14.03 20.52 15.48
CA PRO A 138 -12.87 19.79 14.99
C PRO A 138 -11.91 19.40 16.13
N ASP A 139 -11.50 18.14 16.16
CA ASP A 139 -10.51 17.63 17.10
C ASP A 139 -9.10 17.84 16.53
N TRP A 140 -8.65 19.10 16.55
CA TRP A 140 -7.37 19.51 15.94
C TRP A 140 -6.15 18.84 16.60
N GLU A 141 -6.21 18.53 17.89
CA GLU A 141 -5.12 17.84 18.57
C GLU A 141 -4.94 16.43 18.02
N ARG A 142 -6.02 15.64 17.94
CA ARG A 142 -5.95 14.30 17.35
C ARG A 142 -5.66 14.36 15.85
N TYR A 143 -6.13 15.39 15.16
CA TYR A 143 -5.81 15.61 13.75
C TYR A 143 -4.30 15.73 13.54
N GLU A 144 -3.62 16.60 14.28
CA GLU A 144 -2.16 16.77 14.18
C GLU A 144 -1.41 15.49 14.54
N GLN A 145 -1.83 14.80 15.60
CA GLN A 145 -1.23 13.51 15.99
C GLN A 145 -1.39 12.46 14.89
N ALA A 146 -2.58 12.36 14.28
CA ALA A 146 -2.85 11.44 13.19
C ALA A 146 -2.02 11.78 11.94
N LEU A 147 -1.92 13.06 11.58
CA LEU A 147 -1.11 13.53 10.46
C LEU A 147 0.37 13.21 10.67
N HIS A 148 0.91 13.51 11.85
CA HIS A 148 2.31 13.21 12.16
C HIS A 148 2.60 11.72 12.20
N ARG A 149 1.70 10.90 12.75
CA ARG A 149 1.82 9.45 12.72
C ARG A 149 1.81 8.92 11.29
N HIS A 150 0.92 9.44 10.44
CA HIS A 150 0.83 9.06 9.03
C HIS A 150 2.11 9.43 8.28
N TRP A 151 2.63 10.64 8.53
CA TRP A 151 3.90 11.08 7.95
C TRP A 151 5.09 10.20 8.37
N TRP A 152 5.18 9.87 9.66
CA TRP A 152 6.23 8.98 10.18
C TRP A 152 6.14 7.58 9.58
N PHE A 153 4.92 7.05 9.44
CA PHE A 153 4.69 5.79 8.75
C PHE A 153 5.31 5.82 7.35
N PHE A 154 4.99 6.81 6.52
CA PHE A 154 5.56 6.90 5.17
C PHE A 154 7.08 6.98 5.12
N LEU A 155 7.68 7.77 6.03
CA LEU A 155 9.14 7.89 6.11
C LEU A 155 9.83 6.55 6.38
N VAL A 156 9.23 5.70 7.22
CA VAL A 156 9.78 4.40 7.60
C VAL A 156 9.49 3.35 6.53
N THR A 157 8.29 3.32 5.98
CA THR A 157 7.84 2.23 5.11
C THR A 157 8.29 2.42 3.66
N THR A 158 8.38 3.65 3.15
CA THR A 158 8.69 3.89 1.74
C THR A 158 10.06 3.33 1.32
N PRO A 159 11.17 3.52 2.06
CA PRO A 159 12.46 2.91 1.71
C PRO A 159 12.41 1.38 1.73
N MET A 160 11.72 0.80 2.72
CA MET A 160 11.52 -0.64 2.84
C MET A 160 10.75 -1.20 1.64
N ILE A 161 9.69 -0.51 1.20
CA ILE A 161 8.91 -0.89 0.03
C ILE A 161 9.73 -0.77 -1.26
N GLY A 162 10.57 0.25 -1.40
CA GLY A 162 11.50 0.36 -2.52
C GLY A 162 12.41 -0.87 -2.65
N LEU A 163 13.03 -1.30 -1.54
CA LEU A 163 13.88 -2.51 -1.51
C LEU A 163 13.07 -3.78 -1.77
N MET A 164 11.87 -3.86 -1.20
CA MET A 164 10.97 -4.99 -1.40
C MET A 164 10.59 -5.14 -2.89
N VAL A 165 10.15 -4.07 -3.54
CA VAL A 165 9.74 -4.07 -4.96
C VAL A 165 10.89 -4.52 -5.85
N VAL A 166 12.09 -3.96 -5.68
CA VAL A 166 13.27 -4.36 -6.46
C VAL A 166 13.55 -5.85 -6.28
N SER A 167 13.52 -6.34 -5.04
CA SER A 167 13.77 -7.76 -4.72
C SER A 167 12.71 -8.68 -5.33
N VAL A 168 11.43 -8.32 -5.20
CA VAL A 168 10.29 -9.08 -5.72
C VAL A 168 10.30 -9.13 -7.25
N LEU A 169 10.65 -8.03 -7.91
CA LEU A 169 10.82 -7.98 -9.36
C LEU A 169 12.00 -8.84 -9.81
N TYR A 170 13.15 -8.70 -9.17
CA TYR A 170 14.32 -9.54 -9.45
C TYR A 170 13.98 -11.03 -9.37
N LEU A 171 13.32 -11.48 -8.29
CA LEU A 171 12.89 -12.87 -8.13
C LEU A 171 11.88 -13.30 -9.21
N ALA A 172 10.96 -12.42 -9.59
CA ALA A 172 9.96 -12.71 -10.61
C ALA A 172 10.56 -12.89 -12.02
N PHE A 173 11.60 -12.10 -12.35
CA PHE A 173 12.26 -12.15 -13.65
C PHE A 173 13.32 -13.26 -13.75
N THR A 174 14.19 -13.36 -12.74
CA THR A 174 15.38 -14.22 -12.83
C THR A 174 15.14 -15.65 -12.36
N LYS A 175 14.19 -15.87 -11.44
CA LYS A 175 13.83 -17.18 -10.87
C LYS A 175 15.07 -18.04 -10.54
N PRO A 176 16.00 -17.55 -9.70
CA PRO A 176 17.36 -18.04 -9.67
C PRO A 176 17.55 -19.42 -8.99
N PHE A 177 16.54 -19.94 -8.30
CA PHE A 177 16.58 -21.22 -7.58
C PHE A 177 15.18 -21.77 -7.34
#